data_AF-A0A938UMJ1-F1
#
_entry.id   AF-A0A938UMJ1-F1
#
_cell.length_a   1.000
_cell.length_b   1.000
_cell.length_c   1.000
_cell.angle_alpha   90.00
_cell.angle_beta   90.00
_cell.angle_gamma   90.00
#
_symmetry.space_group_name_H-M   'P 1'
#
loop_
_entity.id
_entity.type
_entity.pdbx_description
1 polymer ?
#
loop_
_entity_poly.entity_id
_entity_poly.type
_entity_poly.pdbx_seq_one_letter_code
_entity_poly.pdbx_strand_id
1 'polypeptide(L)'
;MKVIIRNIIFLSLLGLLFGPAAVAATEGGSIVKIGSDVTIETEQKVRNVVVIGGQITINGAVDKNVVAVGGSVVLTKTAVVGGNVLSLGGVIVNARDSQIGGTLTEINSSNIIETLIAALSSEWEGWSWIFAVILFSFFLVILVVALLIVALLPKPVRTVASAIGENTFKVVLCGLLALVLIAPLAVL
;
A
#
# COMPACT_ATOMS: atom_id res chain seq x y z
N MET A 1 -20.55 1.11 9.24
CA MET A 1 -20.33 -0.22 8.62
C MET A 1 -20.57 -0.23 7.10
N LYS A 2 -21.79 0.02 6.57
CA LYS A 2 -22.04 -0.01 5.11
C LYS A 2 -21.34 1.09 4.29
N VAL A 3 -21.07 2.27 4.86
CA VAL A 3 -20.57 3.43 4.10
C VAL A 3 -19.05 3.37 3.86
N ILE A 4 -18.28 2.87 4.84
CA ILE A 4 -16.80 2.85 4.77
C ILE A 4 -16.32 1.68 3.89
N ILE A 5 -16.89 0.48 4.07
CA ILE A 5 -16.66 -0.66 3.19
C ILE A 5 -17.10 -0.33 1.76
N ARG A 6 -18.24 0.36 1.59
CA ARG A 6 -18.66 0.87 0.27
C ARG A 6 -17.64 1.87 -0.29
N ASN A 7 -17.08 2.78 0.49
CA ASN A 7 -16.10 3.75 0.00
C ASN A 7 -14.74 3.11 -0.33
N ILE A 8 -14.27 2.11 0.43
CA ILE A 8 -13.02 1.40 0.15
C ILE A 8 -13.16 0.49 -1.07
N ILE A 9 -14.30 -0.21 -1.18
CA ILE A 9 -14.64 -0.97 -2.39
C ILE A 9 -14.81 0.00 -3.56
N PHE A 10 -15.43 1.16 -3.38
CA PHE A 10 -15.56 2.17 -4.44
C PHE A 10 -14.20 2.77 -4.82
N LEU A 11 -13.27 3.00 -3.89
CA LEU A 11 -11.92 3.49 -4.21
C LEU A 11 -11.08 2.43 -4.93
N SER A 12 -11.16 1.16 -4.49
CA SER A 12 -10.49 0.04 -5.16
C SER A 12 -11.11 -0.26 -6.52
N LEU A 13 -12.44 -0.16 -6.65
CA LEU A 13 -13.17 -0.35 -7.92
C LEU A 13 -12.99 0.85 -8.86
N LEU A 14 -12.82 2.07 -8.34
CA LEU A 14 -12.50 3.27 -9.11
C LEU A 14 -11.04 3.23 -9.59
N GLY A 15 -10.11 2.72 -8.77
CA GLY A 15 -8.75 2.39 -9.21
C GLY A 15 -8.73 1.30 -10.29
N LEU A 16 -9.66 0.34 -10.23
CA LEU A 16 -9.82 -0.71 -11.26
C LEU A 16 -10.55 -0.23 -12.52
N LEU A 17 -11.43 0.78 -12.42
CA LEU A 17 -12.10 1.44 -13.55
C LEU A 17 -11.23 2.52 -14.22
N PHE A 18 -10.19 3.03 -13.54
CA PHE A 18 -9.29 4.07 -14.06
C PHE A 18 -7.83 3.62 -14.27
N GLY A 19 -7.51 2.35 -14.03
CA GLY A 19 -6.27 1.70 -14.49
C GLY A 19 -6.50 0.87 -15.75
N PRO A 20 -5.43 0.60 -16.52
CA PRO A 20 -5.02 1.43 -17.64
C PRO A 20 -6.08 1.42 -18.76
N ALA A 21 -6.90 2.47 -18.85
CA ALA A 21 -7.53 2.82 -20.13
C ALA A 21 -6.52 3.60 -21.00
N ALA A 22 -5.36 3.00 -21.25
CA ALA A 22 -4.78 3.09 -22.59
C ALA A 22 -5.65 2.12 -23.41
N VAL A 23 -6.32 2.45 -24.50
CA VAL A 23 -5.93 3.32 -25.60
C VAL A 23 -7.23 3.73 -26.28
N ALA A 24 -7.63 5.00 -26.14
CA ALA A 24 -8.56 5.60 -27.08
C ALA A 24 -8.02 7.00 -27.39
N ALA A 25 -7.05 7.01 -28.30
CA ALA A 25 -6.75 8.18 -29.09
C ALA A 25 -8.06 8.63 -29.75
N THR A 26 -8.59 9.74 -29.29
CA THR A 26 -9.68 10.45 -29.96
C THR A 26 -9.47 11.91 -29.62
N GLU A 27 -9.26 12.68 -30.68
CA GLU A 27 -9.04 14.12 -30.81
C GLU A 27 -9.32 14.93 -29.52
N GLY A 28 -8.25 15.40 -28.89
CA GLY A 28 -8.27 16.10 -27.59
C GLY A 28 -7.34 15.44 -26.58
N GLY A 29 -6.05 15.78 -26.65
CA GLY A 29 -4.94 15.12 -25.96
C GLY A 29 -5.17 14.90 -24.46
N SER A 30 -4.96 13.66 -24.01
CA SER A 30 -4.84 13.32 -22.59
C SER A 30 -3.36 13.17 -22.24
N ILE A 31 -2.92 13.76 -21.13
CA ILE A 31 -1.53 13.75 -20.69
C ILE A 31 -1.39 12.78 -19.52
N VAL A 32 -0.48 11.83 -19.64
CA VAL A 32 -0.10 10.91 -18.56
C VAL A 32 1.40 11.01 -18.35
N LYS A 33 1.84 11.38 -17.13
CA LYS A 33 3.26 11.40 -16.75
C LYS A 33 3.51 10.68 -15.44
N ILE A 34 4.69 10.09 -15.31
CA ILE A 34 5.12 9.33 -14.13
C ILE A 34 6.48 9.87 -13.70
N GLY A 35 6.64 10.20 -12.41
CA GLY A 35 7.88 10.69 -11.79
C GLY A 35 8.33 12.07 -12.28
N SER A 36 7.43 12.87 -12.86
CA SER A 36 7.76 14.19 -13.40
C SER A 36 6.56 15.12 -13.35
N ASP A 37 6.85 16.41 -13.21
CA ASP A 37 5.83 17.44 -13.11
C ASP A 37 5.20 17.76 -14.46
N VAL A 38 3.96 18.25 -14.41
CA VAL A 38 3.20 18.71 -15.58
C VAL A 38 2.69 20.12 -15.33
N THR A 39 3.01 21.02 -16.25
CA THR A 39 2.44 22.37 -16.31
C THR A 39 1.57 22.47 -17.56
N ILE A 40 0.32 22.91 -17.38
CA ILE A 40 -0.61 23.22 -18.47
C ILE A 40 -0.62 24.73 -18.64
N GLU A 41 -0.11 25.21 -19.77
CA GLU A 41 -0.03 26.65 -20.06
C GLU A 41 -1.41 27.25 -20.39
N THR A 42 -1.55 28.59 -20.27
CA THR A 42 -2.84 29.31 -20.39
C THR A 42 -3.59 29.07 -21.70
N GLU A 43 -2.86 28.88 -22.81
CA GLU A 43 -3.44 28.62 -24.14
C GLU A 43 -3.69 27.13 -24.42
N GLN A 44 -3.27 26.25 -23.50
CA GLN A 44 -3.35 24.82 -23.69
C GLN A 44 -4.67 24.28 -23.13
N LYS A 45 -5.39 23.55 -23.99
CA LYS A 45 -6.58 22.77 -23.62
C LYS A 45 -6.26 21.28 -23.65
N VAL A 46 -6.46 20.62 -22.52
CA VAL A 46 -6.22 19.18 -22.38
C VAL A 46 -7.48 18.50 -21.86
N ARG A 47 -7.71 17.26 -22.28
CA ARG A 47 -8.95 16.58 -21.89
C ARG A 47 -8.85 15.97 -20.50
N ASN A 48 -7.76 15.23 -20.25
CA ASN A 48 -7.48 14.62 -18.96
C ASN A 48 -5.99 14.79 -18.64
N VAL A 49 -5.66 14.96 -17.36
CA VAL A 49 -4.28 15.00 -16.88
C VAL A 49 -4.13 14.03 -15.72
N VAL A 50 -3.20 13.09 -15.85
CA VAL A 50 -2.86 12.13 -14.79
C VAL A 50 -1.36 12.18 -14.53
N VAL A 51 -0.96 12.47 -13.30
CA VAL A 51 0.45 12.48 -12.88
C VAL A 51 0.64 11.59 -11.66
N ILE A 52 1.62 10.69 -11.71
CA ILE A 52 2.00 9.81 -10.61
C ILE A 52 3.40 10.20 -10.14
N GLY A 53 3.56 10.58 -8.88
CA GLY A 53 4.84 10.96 -8.27
C GLY A 53 5.37 12.32 -8.73
N GLY A 54 4.48 13.27 -9.07
CA GLY A 54 4.84 14.60 -9.55
C GLY A 54 3.72 15.61 -9.33
N GLN A 55 4.04 16.89 -9.42
CA GLN A 55 3.12 18.02 -9.25
C GLN A 55 2.40 18.38 -10.56
N ILE A 56 1.13 18.77 -10.46
CA ILE A 56 0.36 19.32 -11.57
C ILE A 56 0.13 20.81 -11.34
N THR A 57 0.56 21.64 -12.28
CA THR A 57 0.26 23.09 -12.28
C THR A 57 -0.62 23.42 -13.48
N ILE A 58 -1.77 24.04 -13.23
CA ILE A 58 -2.75 24.35 -14.27
C ILE A 58 -2.88 25.86 -14.38
N ASN A 59 -2.49 26.40 -15.54
CA ASN A 59 -2.73 27.78 -15.95
C ASN A 59 -3.79 27.89 -17.05
N GLY A 60 -3.96 26.84 -17.86
CA GLY A 60 -4.96 26.76 -18.93
C GLY A 60 -6.24 26.05 -18.54
N ALA A 61 -6.81 25.32 -19.49
CA ALA A 61 -8.09 24.65 -19.32
C ALA A 61 -8.00 23.12 -19.46
N VAL A 62 -8.70 22.42 -18.57
CA VAL A 62 -8.86 20.96 -18.56
C VAL A 62 -10.33 20.62 -18.71
N ASP A 63 -10.72 19.93 -19.77
CA ASP A 63 -12.15 19.69 -20.05
C ASP A 63 -12.79 18.69 -19.09
N LYS A 64 -12.04 17.67 -18.65
CA LYS A 64 -12.54 16.61 -17.76
C LYS A 64 -11.78 16.59 -16.44
N ASN A 65 -10.96 15.57 -16.22
CA ASN A 65 -10.46 15.24 -14.89
C ASN A 65 -8.95 15.50 -14.75
N VAL A 66 -8.57 15.90 -13.54
CA VAL A 66 -7.19 16.09 -13.10
C VAL A 66 -6.92 15.15 -11.93
N VAL A 67 -5.93 14.27 -12.06
CA VAL A 67 -5.57 13.30 -11.02
C VAL A 67 -4.06 13.38 -10.75
N ALA A 68 -3.68 13.77 -9.53
CA ALA A 68 -2.31 13.66 -9.03
C ALA A 68 -2.23 12.58 -7.97
N VAL A 69 -1.31 11.63 -8.13
CA VAL A 69 -1.04 10.55 -7.17
C VAL A 69 0.36 10.74 -6.61
N GLY A 70 0.52 10.91 -5.30
CA GLY A 70 1.80 11.19 -4.65
C GLY A 70 2.34 12.60 -4.91
N GLY A 71 1.48 13.55 -5.28
CA GLY A 71 1.89 14.93 -5.61
C GLY A 71 0.73 15.93 -5.51
N SER A 72 1.08 17.21 -5.51
CA SER A 72 0.14 18.32 -5.31
C SER A 72 -0.47 18.82 -6.62
N VAL A 73 -1.66 19.40 -6.55
CA VAL A 73 -2.32 20.08 -7.68
C VAL A 73 -2.42 21.56 -7.38
N VAL A 74 -1.89 22.40 -8.27
CA VAL A 74 -1.93 23.86 -8.17
C VAL A 74 -2.76 24.43 -9.31
N LEU A 75 -3.89 25.03 -8.96
CA LEU A 75 -4.80 25.70 -9.89
C LEU A 75 -4.58 27.20 -9.77
N THR A 76 -4.10 27.84 -10.85
CA THR A 76 -3.89 29.29 -10.86
C THR A 76 -5.18 30.03 -11.23
N LYS A 77 -5.12 31.37 -11.28
CA LYS A 77 -6.31 32.23 -11.47
C LYS A 77 -7.02 32.02 -12.81
N THR A 78 -6.30 31.58 -13.83
CA THR A 78 -6.84 31.32 -15.17
C THR A 78 -7.23 29.86 -15.38
N ALA A 79 -7.05 29.02 -14.35
CA ALA A 79 -7.33 27.60 -14.43
C ALA A 79 -8.84 27.34 -14.55
N VAL A 80 -9.22 26.59 -15.59
CA VAL A 80 -10.60 26.13 -15.77
C VAL A 80 -10.60 24.61 -15.85
N VAL A 81 -11.24 23.93 -14.91
CA VAL A 81 -11.39 22.47 -14.91
C VAL A 81 -12.86 22.11 -15.02
N GLY A 82 -13.27 21.45 -16.11
CA GLY A 82 -14.66 21.09 -16.36
C GLY A 82 -15.16 19.91 -15.51
N GLY A 83 -14.26 19.05 -15.02
CA GLY A 83 -14.60 17.87 -14.21
C GLY A 83 -13.95 17.88 -12.83
N ASN A 84 -13.59 16.68 -12.35
CA ASN A 84 -13.13 16.48 -10.98
C ASN A 84 -11.62 16.68 -10.84
N VAL A 85 -11.20 17.18 -9.67
CA VAL A 85 -9.79 17.31 -9.29
C VAL A 85 -9.52 16.43 -8.09
N LEU A 86 -8.61 15.47 -8.25
CA LEU A 86 -8.22 14.52 -7.22
C LEU A 86 -6.72 14.63 -6.95
N SER A 87 -6.33 14.84 -5.69
CA SER A 87 -4.94 14.69 -5.22
C SER A 87 -4.91 13.61 -4.15
N LEU A 88 -4.12 12.55 -4.40
CA LEU A 88 -3.84 11.47 -3.46
C LEU A 88 -2.44 11.66 -2.89
N GLY A 89 -2.32 11.84 -1.58
CA GLY A 89 -1.04 11.97 -0.87
C GLY A 89 -0.35 13.34 -0.98
N GLY A 90 -0.98 14.33 -1.64
CA GLY A 90 -0.52 15.72 -1.74
C GLY A 90 -1.61 16.70 -1.31
N VAL A 91 -1.43 17.98 -1.65
CA VAL A 91 -2.39 19.07 -1.35
C VAL A 91 -2.96 19.68 -2.62
N ILE A 92 -4.19 20.18 -2.56
CA ILE A 92 -4.80 20.95 -3.66
C ILE A 92 -4.79 22.44 -3.28
N VAL A 93 -4.07 23.25 -4.06
CA VAL A 93 -4.05 24.70 -3.91
C VAL A 93 -4.84 25.34 -5.03
N ASN A 94 -5.95 25.99 -4.69
CA ASN A 94 -6.80 26.69 -5.64
C ASN A 94 -6.70 28.22 -5.48
N ALA A 95 -6.46 28.93 -6.59
CA ALA A 95 -6.56 30.38 -6.63
C ALA A 95 -8.03 30.83 -6.62
N ARG A 96 -8.30 32.02 -6.04
CA ARG A 96 -9.68 32.58 -5.90
C ARG A 96 -10.48 32.68 -7.20
N ASP A 97 -9.81 32.82 -8.33
CA ASP A 97 -10.45 33.00 -9.65
C ASP A 97 -10.52 31.70 -10.47
N SER A 98 -10.05 30.57 -9.91
CA SER A 98 -10.10 29.27 -10.59
C SER A 98 -11.52 28.73 -10.68
N GLN A 99 -11.90 28.22 -11.85
CA GLN A 99 -13.22 27.66 -12.10
C GLN A 99 -13.15 26.14 -12.14
N ILE A 100 -13.85 25.48 -11.22
CA ILE A 100 -13.89 24.02 -11.12
C ILE A 100 -15.35 23.59 -11.24
N GLY A 101 -15.69 22.91 -12.33
CA GLY A 101 -17.05 22.44 -12.62
C GLY A 101 -17.43 21.17 -11.87
N GLY A 102 -16.46 20.42 -11.36
CA GLY A 102 -16.66 19.17 -10.61
C GLY A 102 -16.32 19.27 -9.12
N THR A 103 -16.01 18.12 -8.53
CA THR A 103 -15.68 17.98 -7.10
C THR A 103 -14.17 18.02 -6.87
N LEU A 104 -13.75 18.74 -5.83
CA LEU A 104 -12.38 18.71 -5.30
C LEU A 104 -12.28 17.59 -4.25
N THR A 105 -11.36 16.65 -4.44
CA THR A 105 -11.10 15.59 -3.46
C THR A 105 -9.61 15.56 -3.15
N GLU A 106 -9.28 15.93 -1.92
CA GLU A 106 -7.92 15.84 -1.40
C GLU A 106 -7.85 14.70 -0.39
N ILE A 107 -6.97 13.73 -0.62
CA ILE A 107 -6.70 12.64 0.31
C ILE A 107 -5.27 12.82 0.81
N ASN A 108 -5.12 13.57 1.90
CA ASN A 108 -3.81 13.88 2.46
C ASN A 108 -3.16 12.64 3.08
N SER A 109 -1.86 12.44 2.83
CA SER A 109 -1.07 11.31 3.32
C SER A 109 -0.95 11.25 4.85
N SER A 110 -1.06 12.38 5.56
CA SER A 110 -1.15 12.39 7.03
C SER A 110 -2.40 11.65 7.52
N ASN A 111 -3.52 11.84 6.82
CA ASN A 111 -4.80 11.25 7.19
C ASN A 111 -4.90 9.79 6.69
N ILE A 112 -4.12 9.39 5.68
CA ILE A 112 -4.11 8.00 5.20
C ILE A 112 -3.61 7.07 6.30
N ILE A 113 -2.51 7.43 7.00
CA ILE A 113 -1.96 6.58 8.06
C ILE A 113 -2.93 6.50 9.23
N GLU A 114 -3.50 7.62 9.66
CA GLU A 114 -4.49 7.63 10.75
C GLU A 114 -5.77 6.87 10.38
N THR A 115 -6.27 7.02 9.14
CA THR A 115 -7.46 6.31 8.68
C THR A 115 -7.18 4.82 8.46
N LEU A 116 -5.98 4.46 8.02
CA LEU A 116 -5.55 3.08 7.88
C LEU A 116 -5.36 2.41 9.24
N ILE A 117 -4.74 3.09 10.21
CA ILE A 117 -4.60 2.60 11.58
C ILE A 117 -5.97 2.51 12.27
N ALA A 118 -6.86 3.47 12.05
CA ALA A 118 -8.23 3.41 12.57
C ALA A 118 -9.04 2.28 11.91
N ALA A 119 -8.89 2.05 10.61
CA ALA A 119 -9.53 0.95 9.90
C ALA A 119 -9.00 -0.41 10.38
N LEU A 120 -7.67 -0.56 10.46
CA LEU A 120 -7.02 -1.78 10.95
C LEU A 120 -7.37 -2.05 12.42
N SER A 121 -7.34 -1.05 13.29
CA SER A 121 -7.66 -1.23 14.71
C SER A 121 -9.16 -1.49 14.94
N SER A 122 -10.06 -0.90 14.14
CA SER A 122 -11.51 -1.15 14.26
C SER A 122 -11.93 -2.57 13.84
N GLU A 123 -11.17 -3.25 12.99
CA GLU A 123 -11.45 -4.64 12.59
C GLU A 123 -10.75 -5.68 13.50
N TRP A 124 -9.78 -5.27 14.31
CA TRP A 124 -8.99 -6.19 15.14
C TRP A 124 -9.65 -6.65 16.44
N GLU A 125 -10.66 -5.92 16.93
CA GLU A 125 -11.36 -6.27 18.17
C GLU A 125 -12.17 -7.59 18.02
N GLY A 126 -12.63 -7.89 16.80
CA GLY A 126 -13.34 -9.13 16.47
C GLY A 126 -12.46 -10.29 15.98
N TRP A 127 -11.21 -10.04 15.57
CA TRP A 127 -10.32 -11.06 14.99
C TRP A 127 -9.34 -11.65 16.01
N SER A 128 -9.16 -10.99 17.16
CA SER A 128 -8.24 -11.42 18.21
C SER A 128 -8.48 -12.87 18.67
N TRP A 129 -9.74 -13.28 18.86
CA TRP A 129 -10.05 -14.65 19.27
C TRP A 129 -9.84 -15.68 18.15
N ILE A 130 -10.06 -15.32 16.88
CA ILE A 130 -9.79 -16.19 15.73
C ILE A 130 -8.29 -16.40 15.56
N PHE A 131 -7.50 -15.33 15.64
CA PHE A 131 -6.04 -15.45 15.65
C PHE A 131 -5.56 -16.27 16.83
N ALA A 132 -6.10 -16.06 18.03
CA ALA A 132 -5.77 -16.85 19.21
C ALA A 132 -6.10 -18.34 19.01
N VAL A 133 -7.26 -18.66 18.44
CA VAL A 133 -7.67 -20.05 18.15
C VAL A 133 -6.76 -20.69 17.09
N ILE A 134 -6.40 -19.97 16.03
CA ILE A 134 -5.48 -20.45 14.99
C ILE A 134 -4.08 -20.68 15.58
N LEU A 135 -3.58 -19.73 16.37
CA LEU A 135 -2.26 -19.85 17.01
C LEU A 135 -2.22 -20.99 18.03
N PHE A 136 -3.30 -21.13 18.81
CA PHE A 136 -3.46 -22.22 19.76
C PHE A 136 -3.55 -23.59 19.05
N SER A 137 -4.26 -23.66 17.92
CA SER A 137 -4.33 -24.87 17.09
C SER A 137 -2.95 -25.24 16.55
N PHE A 138 -2.19 -24.27 16.03
CA PHE A 138 -0.84 -24.50 15.52
C PHE A 138 0.12 -24.96 16.62
N PHE A 139 0.05 -24.33 17.80
CA PHE A 139 0.79 -24.75 18.99
C PHE A 139 0.48 -26.19 19.37
N LEU A 140 -0.79 -26.59 19.35
CA LEU A 140 -1.21 -27.95 19.69
C LEU A 140 -0.65 -28.97 18.69
N VAL A 141 -0.65 -28.65 17.40
CA VAL A 141 -0.03 -29.51 16.37
C VAL A 141 1.46 -29.69 16.61
N ILE A 142 2.20 -28.60 16.85
CA ILE A 142 3.64 -28.67 17.15
C ILE A 142 3.89 -29.48 18.43
N LEU A 143 3.07 -29.28 19.46
CA LEU A 143 3.17 -30.01 20.72
C LEU A 143 2.99 -31.51 20.51
N VAL A 144 1.97 -31.92 19.74
CA VAL A 144 1.71 -33.33 19.42
C VAL A 144 2.87 -33.93 18.63
N VAL A 145 3.40 -33.21 17.64
CA VAL A 145 4.56 -33.65 16.86
C VAL A 145 5.79 -33.78 17.74
N ALA A 146 6.06 -32.80 18.60
CA ALA A 146 7.18 -32.84 19.55
C ALA A 146 7.06 -34.04 20.49
N LEU A 147 5.86 -34.30 21.02
CA LEU A 147 5.59 -35.44 21.90
C LEU A 147 5.75 -36.77 21.16
N LEU A 148 5.28 -36.86 19.90
CA LEU A 148 5.51 -38.01 19.03
C LEU A 148 7.00 -38.24 18.78
N ILE A 149 7.79 -37.20 18.53
CA ILE A 149 9.25 -37.33 18.35
C ILE A 149 9.90 -37.89 19.61
N VAL A 150 9.53 -37.37 20.80
CA VAL A 150 10.03 -37.87 22.08
C VAL A 150 9.60 -39.32 22.33
N ALA A 151 8.38 -39.68 21.96
CA ALA A 151 7.82 -41.02 22.16
C ALA A 151 8.38 -42.07 21.19
N LEU A 152 8.52 -41.74 19.90
CA LEU A 152 9.02 -42.67 18.87
C LEU A 152 10.56 -42.77 18.90
N LEU A 153 11.24 -41.67 19.21
CA LEU A 153 12.70 -41.56 19.15
C LEU A 153 13.28 -40.98 20.45
N PRO A 154 13.08 -41.63 21.60
CA PRO A 154 13.55 -41.12 22.89
C PRO A 154 15.08 -41.06 23.00
N LYS A 155 15.79 -41.95 22.29
CA LYS A 155 17.25 -42.03 22.34
C LYS A 155 17.92 -40.79 21.71
N PRO A 156 17.64 -40.41 20.45
CA PRO A 156 18.17 -39.18 19.86
C PRO A 156 17.89 -37.93 20.69
N VAL A 157 16.65 -37.75 21.18
CA VAL A 157 16.27 -36.59 21.98
C VAL A 157 17.10 -36.51 23.27
N ARG A 158 17.27 -37.64 23.97
CA ARG A 158 18.05 -37.68 25.21
C ARG A 158 19.54 -37.40 24.98
N THR A 159 20.11 -37.87 23.86
CA THR A 159 21.49 -37.58 23.47
C THR A 159 21.69 -36.09 23.17
N VAL A 160 20.76 -35.45 22.47
CA VAL A 160 20.80 -34.01 22.23
C VAL A 160 20.66 -33.24 23.54
N ALA A 161 19.74 -33.65 24.42
CA ALA A 161 19.54 -33.03 25.73
C ALA A 161 20.79 -33.15 26.63
N SER A 162 21.47 -34.29 26.65
CA SER A 162 22.72 -34.47 27.41
C SER A 162 23.87 -33.67 26.82
N ALA A 163 23.99 -33.60 25.48
CA ALA A 163 25.03 -32.83 24.81
C ALA A 163 24.90 -31.32 25.08
N ILE A 164 23.68 -30.80 25.15
CA ILE A 164 23.40 -29.41 25.55
C ILE A 164 23.87 -29.15 26.99
N GLY A 165 23.65 -30.10 27.89
CA GLY A 165 24.04 -29.97 29.31
C GLY A 165 25.55 -30.05 29.56
N GLU A 166 26.27 -30.90 28.83
CA GLU A 166 27.71 -31.08 29.03
C GLU A 166 28.57 -29.99 28.36
N ASN A 167 28.15 -29.45 27.21
CA ASN A 167 28.96 -28.51 26.42
C ASN A 167 28.12 -27.39 25.79
N THR A 168 27.31 -26.70 26.59
CA THR A 168 26.36 -25.68 26.13
C THR A 168 26.99 -24.65 25.19
N PHE A 169 28.17 -24.10 25.53
CA PHE A 169 28.83 -23.08 24.72
C PHE A 169 29.23 -23.60 23.33
N LYS A 170 29.77 -24.82 23.24
CA LYS A 170 30.19 -25.42 21.95
C LYS A 170 28.99 -25.77 21.08
N VAL A 171 27.90 -26.26 21.68
CA VAL A 171 26.67 -26.61 20.94
C VAL A 171 26.01 -25.36 20.38
N VAL A 172 25.94 -24.27 21.15
CA VAL A 172 25.42 -22.97 20.68
C VAL A 172 26.29 -22.42 19.55
N LEU A 173 27.62 -22.43 19.69
CA LEU A 173 28.52 -21.94 18.64
C LEU A 173 28.40 -22.76 17.35
N CYS A 174 28.29 -24.09 17.48
CA CYS A 174 28.11 -25.00 16.35
C CYS A 174 26.76 -24.76 15.63
N GLY A 175 25.67 -24.59 16.39
CA GLY A 175 24.37 -24.26 15.84
C GLY A 175 24.35 -22.91 15.12
N LEU A 176 24.99 -21.88 15.71
CA LEU A 176 25.12 -20.57 15.08
C LEU A 176 25.97 -20.64 13.80
N LEU A 177 27.09 -21.37 13.82
CA LEU A 177 27.93 -21.57 12.63
C LEU A 177 27.14 -22.27 11.51
N ALA A 178 26.37 -23.31 11.86
CA ALA A 178 25.54 -24.05 10.91
C ALA A 178 24.44 -23.15 10.31
N LEU A 179 23.80 -22.30 11.13
CA LEU A 179 22.81 -21.34 10.67
C LEU A 179 23.41 -20.35 9.66
N VAL A 180 24.61 -19.83 9.95
CA VAL A 180 25.32 -18.89 9.06
C VAL A 180 25.77 -19.57 7.77
N LEU A 181 26.25 -20.82 7.83
CA LEU A 181 26.67 -21.58 6.65
C LEU A 181 25.51 -22.04 5.77
N ILE A 182 24.29 -22.12 6.30
CA ILE A 182 23.11 -22.55 5.53
C ILE A 182 22.76 -21.57 4.41
N ALA A 183 22.95 -20.26 4.63
CA ALA A 183 22.64 -19.23 3.65
C ALA A 183 23.49 -19.33 2.36
N PRO A 184 24.83 -19.40 2.41
CA PRO A 184 25.63 -19.58 1.19
C PRO A 184 25.45 -20.97 0.57
N LEU A 185 25.17 -22.01 1.35
CA LEU A 185 24.95 -23.36 0.83
C LEU A 185 23.63 -23.50 0.06
N ALA A 186 22.60 -22.73 0.43
CA ALA A 186 21.30 -22.72 -0.25
C ALA A 186 21.31 -21.93 -1.58
N VAL A 187 22.31 -21.06 -1.77
CA VAL A 187 22.47 -20.23 -2.98
C VAL A 187 23.32 -20.93 -4.05
N LEU A 188 24.05 -21.98 -3.66
CA LEU A 188 24.95 -22.77 -4.51
C LEU A 188 24.22 -23.96 -5.14
#